data_AF-A0A959MW18-F1
#
_entry.id   AF-A0A959MW18-F1
#
_cell.length_a   1.000
_cell.length_b   1.000
_cell.length_c   1.000
_cell.angle_alpha   90.00
_cell.angle_beta   90.00
_cell.angle_gamma   90.00
#
_symmetry.space_group_name_H-M   'P 1'
#
loop_
_entity.id
_entity.type
_entity.pdbx_description
1 polymer ?
#
loop_
_entity_poly.entity_id
_entity_poly.type
_entity_poly.pdbx_seq_one_letter_code
_entity_poly.pdbx_strand_id
1 'polypeptide(L)'
;MINYCKIKTTFCAIFVVSLIFSGKSFAVDYWIQQTSPTNKNLTICTFVDSLNGWACGDSGLILYTSDGGTSWVIQNTPVNYYLEDIVFINENTGWAVSNEFFFSGSTILKTTNGGTNWDTTTFFDTTVVLSSIQFTDSNNGWVGSYYGNIFKTTDGGANWSLCPDSSTSPGFTIRRIKFYSPGYGLACGGRIDIVGTMWKTTNNGSVWYSQPVSSEPVFDFEFMDSLTVLAVGGDFEYGAFTSKTTDGGVNWNYTSLKLFGQGEALAIRTPSNFWVPLGFSQNWAVTFNGGTSWLEIPVEQTRAVHDAQFIDPMHGWAVGDSGLILKFNPKSVGIEPISGILPGDYSLLQNYPNPFNPFTTIEYVLKKPALVKITVFDITGKQLDVFDLGKKSIGTHRINFNGSRYASGVYYYTLNAGDDFVETKKMVIVK
;
A
#
# COMPACT_ATOMS: atom_id res chain seq x y z
N MET A 1 -63.10 35.23 -48.70
CA MET A 1 -62.81 33.89 -48.14
C MET A 1 -62.34 33.06 -49.32
N ILE A 2 -61.09 32.59 -49.45
CA ILE A 2 -60.27 31.78 -48.54
C ILE A 2 -58.78 32.17 -48.71
N ASN A 3 -57.99 31.84 -47.69
CA ASN A 3 -56.73 32.43 -47.25
C ASN A 3 -55.46 32.07 -48.03
N TYR A 4 -54.53 33.03 -48.06
CA TYR A 4 -53.10 32.84 -48.31
C TYR A 4 -52.46 32.04 -47.17
N CYS A 5 -51.85 30.89 -47.48
CA CYS A 5 -51.04 30.12 -46.52
C CYS A 5 -49.56 30.50 -46.66
N LYS A 6 -49.04 31.26 -45.70
CA LYS A 6 -47.59 31.49 -45.53
C LYS A 6 -47.01 30.32 -44.74
N ILE A 7 -46.19 29.50 -45.39
CA ILE A 7 -45.39 28.46 -44.74
C ILE A 7 -44.25 29.15 -43.97
N LYS A 8 -44.28 29.07 -42.64
CA LYS A 8 -43.15 29.42 -41.78
C LYS A 8 -42.16 28.26 -41.77
N THR A 9 -40.98 28.47 -42.30
CA THR A 9 -39.83 27.56 -42.16
C THR A 9 -39.25 27.74 -40.75
N THR A 10 -39.49 26.79 -39.86
CA THR A 10 -38.89 26.76 -38.52
C THR A 10 -37.47 26.21 -38.64
N PHE A 11 -36.47 27.06 -38.39
CA PHE A 11 -35.07 26.66 -38.28
C PHE A 11 -34.87 25.92 -36.94
N CYS A 12 -34.70 24.59 -36.99
CA CYS A 12 -34.28 23.81 -35.83
C CYS A 12 -32.76 23.90 -35.70
N ALA A 13 -32.27 24.69 -34.74
CA ALA A 13 -30.87 24.71 -34.39
C ALA A 13 -30.53 23.41 -33.64
N ILE A 14 -29.85 22.49 -34.32
CA ILE A 14 -29.29 21.28 -33.70
C ILE A 14 -28.08 21.72 -32.88
N PHE A 15 -28.24 21.80 -31.56
CA PHE A 15 -27.13 21.92 -30.63
C PHE A 15 -26.38 20.59 -30.59
N VAL A 16 -25.27 20.50 -31.31
CA VAL A 16 -24.31 19.41 -31.13
C VAL A 16 -23.53 19.72 -29.85
N VAL A 17 -23.99 19.16 -28.72
CA VAL A 17 -23.20 19.13 -27.50
C VAL A 17 -22.10 18.10 -27.73
N SER A 18 -20.90 18.57 -28.06
CA SER A 18 -19.71 17.73 -28.00
C SER A 18 -19.41 17.44 -26.54
N LEU A 19 -19.88 16.29 -26.04
CA LEU A 19 -19.40 15.71 -24.80
C LEU A 19 -17.94 15.29 -25.02
N ILE A 20 -17.01 16.17 -24.66
CA ILE A 20 -15.62 15.79 -24.48
C ILE A 20 -15.59 15.00 -23.17
N PHE A 21 -15.63 13.67 -23.27
CA PHE A 21 -15.22 12.81 -22.16
C PHE A 21 -13.71 12.98 -21.99
N SER A 22 -13.27 13.87 -21.10
CA SER A 22 -11.93 13.74 -20.53
C SER A 22 -11.97 12.63 -19.48
N GLY A 23 -12.01 11.39 -19.94
CA GLY A 23 -11.74 10.24 -19.10
C GLY A 23 -10.28 10.32 -18.66
N LYS A 24 -10.02 10.88 -17.48
CA LYS A 24 -8.70 10.79 -16.88
C LYS A 24 -8.54 9.39 -16.30
N SER A 25 -7.88 8.52 -17.05
CA SER A 25 -7.51 7.19 -16.60
C SER A 25 -6.22 7.27 -15.79
N PHE A 26 -6.34 7.64 -14.51
CA PHE A 26 -5.18 7.97 -13.67
C PHE A 26 -4.37 6.76 -13.19
N ALA A 27 -4.90 5.53 -13.26
CA ALA A 27 -4.16 4.33 -12.83
C ALA A 27 -3.22 3.75 -13.91
N VAL A 28 -3.47 4.03 -15.20
CA VAL A 28 -2.83 3.29 -16.34
C VAL A 28 -1.35 3.54 -16.32
N ASP A 29 -1.00 4.77 -15.98
CA ASP A 29 0.36 5.21 -16.01
C ASP A 29 1.16 4.59 -14.84
N TYR A 30 0.50 4.21 -13.74
CA TYR A 30 1.16 3.67 -12.55
C TYR A 30 1.17 2.15 -12.49
N TRP A 31 0.10 1.46 -12.90
CA TRP A 31 -0.02 0.01 -12.78
C TRP A 31 -0.32 -0.61 -14.14
N ILE A 32 0.67 -1.28 -14.71
CA ILE A 32 0.55 -1.91 -16.02
C ILE A 32 0.17 -3.37 -15.84
N GLN A 33 -0.95 -3.77 -16.45
CA GLN A 33 -1.38 -5.16 -16.48
C GLN A 33 -0.35 -6.06 -17.16
N GLN A 34 -0.07 -7.20 -16.53
CA GLN A 34 0.76 -8.26 -17.10
C GLN A 34 -0.12 -9.40 -17.61
N THR A 35 0.44 -10.21 -18.51
CA THR A 35 -0.27 -11.40 -18.99
C THR A 35 -0.28 -12.45 -17.89
N SER A 36 -1.47 -13.01 -17.62
CA SER A 36 -1.66 -14.06 -16.64
C SER A 36 -1.94 -15.40 -17.35
N PRO A 37 -1.32 -16.52 -16.91
CA PRO A 37 -1.57 -17.84 -17.47
C PRO A 37 -2.89 -18.47 -17.00
N THR A 38 -3.71 -17.73 -16.24
CA THR A 38 -4.92 -18.22 -15.56
C THR A 38 -5.98 -17.12 -15.47
N ASN A 39 -7.23 -17.54 -15.27
CA ASN A 39 -8.37 -16.69 -14.97
C ASN A 39 -8.96 -16.94 -13.57
N LYS A 40 -8.28 -17.72 -12.73
CA LYS A 40 -8.67 -17.93 -11.32
C LYS A 40 -8.30 -16.72 -10.46
N ASN A 41 -8.96 -16.53 -9.32
CA ASN A 41 -8.61 -15.42 -8.43
C ASN A 41 -7.22 -15.64 -7.82
N LEU A 42 -6.48 -14.54 -7.72
CA LEU A 42 -5.19 -14.45 -7.04
C LEU A 42 -5.37 -13.52 -5.84
N THR A 43 -5.01 -13.99 -4.66
CA THR A 43 -5.38 -13.33 -3.39
C THR A 43 -4.19 -12.83 -2.60
N ILE A 44 -3.01 -13.42 -2.79
CA ILE A 44 -1.76 -13.03 -2.14
C ILE A 44 -0.63 -13.05 -3.15
N CYS A 45 0.30 -12.11 -3.04
CA CYS A 45 1.57 -12.12 -3.74
C CYS A 45 2.74 -11.88 -2.79
N THR A 46 3.87 -12.52 -3.07
CA THR A 46 5.10 -12.34 -2.30
C THR A 46 6.30 -12.30 -3.22
N PHE A 47 7.13 -11.28 -3.06
CA PHE A 47 8.38 -11.06 -3.79
C PHE A 47 9.53 -10.97 -2.79
N VAL A 48 10.59 -11.72 -3.08
CA VAL A 48 11.82 -11.74 -2.27
C VAL A 48 12.90 -10.82 -2.84
N ASP A 49 12.82 -10.52 -4.13
CA ASP A 49 13.69 -9.59 -4.84
C ASP A 49 12.98 -9.03 -6.10
N SER A 50 13.70 -8.25 -6.92
CA SER A 50 13.13 -7.57 -8.09
C SER A 50 12.76 -8.48 -9.26
N LEU A 51 13.16 -9.74 -9.21
CA LEU A 51 13.00 -10.75 -10.25
C LEU A 51 12.09 -11.90 -9.82
N ASN A 52 12.21 -12.36 -8.58
CA ASN A 52 11.57 -13.56 -8.06
C ASN A 52 10.34 -13.23 -7.23
N GLY A 53 9.19 -13.74 -7.67
CA GLY A 53 7.93 -13.61 -6.93
C GLY A 53 6.93 -14.72 -7.21
N TRP A 54 5.99 -14.86 -6.28
CA TRP A 54 4.92 -15.84 -6.32
C TRP A 54 3.58 -15.14 -6.11
N ALA A 55 2.53 -15.73 -6.69
CA ALA A 55 1.15 -15.35 -6.41
C ALA A 55 0.32 -16.61 -6.22
N CYS A 56 -0.57 -16.63 -5.23
CA CYS A 56 -1.45 -17.77 -4.99
C CYS A 56 -2.92 -17.36 -4.94
N GLY A 57 -3.80 -18.37 -4.99
CA GLY A 57 -5.23 -18.15 -4.81
C GLY A 57 -6.03 -19.43 -4.98
N ASP A 58 -7.05 -19.40 -5.84
CA ASP A 58 -8.04 -20.47 -5.90
C ASP A 58 -7.49 -21.82 -6.38
N SER A 59 -8.08 -22.89 -5.84
CA SER A 59 -7.88 -24.27 -6.32
C SER A 59 -6.41 -24.72 -6.41
N GLY A 60 -5.63 -24.41 -5.37
CA GLY A 60 -4.23 -24.80 -5.21
C GLY A 60 -3.28 -24.05 -6.13
N LEU A 61 -3.74 -23.01 -6.81
CA LEU A 61 -2.96 -22.31 -7.80
C LEU A 61 -1.82 -21.52 -7.15
N ILE A 62 -0.60 -21.81 -7.58
CA ILE A 62 0.59 -20.98 -7.34
C ILE A 62 1.19 -20.61 -8.70
N LEU A 63 1.43 -19.32 -8.88
CA LEU A 63 2.18 -18.76 -9.99
C LEU A 63 3.57 -18.37 -9.52
N TYR A 64 4.55 -18.45 -10.41
CA TYR A 64 5.91 -17.98 -10.17
C TYR A 64 6.40 -17.13 -11.34
N THR A 65 7.21 -16.12 -11.02
CA THR A 65 7.96 -15.31 -11.98
C THR A 65 9.42 -15.24 -11.57
N SER A 66 10.32 -15.28 -12.55
CA SER A 66 11.77 -15.09 -12.39
C SER A 66 12.29 -13.87 -13.16
N ASP A 67 11.39 -13.07 -13.73
CA ASP A 67 11.70 -11.90 -14.57
C ASP A 67 11.00 -10.61 -14.09
N GLY A 68 10.65 -10.59 -12.81
CA GLY A 68 10.01 -9.45 -12.16
C GLY A 68 8.56 -9.27 -12.62
N GLY A 69 7.87 -10.36 -12.91
CA GLY A 69 6.45 -10.38 -13.28
C GLY A 69 6.15 -10.03 -14.73
N THR A 70 7.15 -10.02 -15.62
CA THR A 70 6.94 -9.86 -17.06
C THR A 70 6.32 -11.13 -17.67
N SER A 71 6.68 -12.30 -17.14
CA SER A 71 6.03 -13.57 -17.42
C SER A 71 5.80 -14.37 -16.14
N TRP A 72 4.75 -15.20 -16.15
CA TRP A 72 4.34 -16.02 -15.03
C TRP A 72 4.09 -17.45 -15.49
N VAL A 73 4.53 -18.42 -14.69
CA VAL A 73 4.31 -19.84 -14.92
C VAL A 73 3.50 -20.44 -13.78
N ILE A 74 2.60 -21.38 -14.10
CA ILE A 74 1.85 -22.15 -13.11
C ILE A 74 2.77 -23.22 -12.53
N GLN A 75 2.83 -23.31 -11.20
CA GLN A 75 3.53 -24.38 -10.49
C GLN A 75 2.59 -25.56 -10.23
N ASN A 76 3.14 -26.76 -10.21
CA ASN A 76 2.40 -27.96 -9.81
C ASN A 76 2.34 -28.03 -8.29
N THR A 77 1.13 -28.02 -7.75
CA THR A 77 0.87 -28.19 -6.32
C THR A 77 0.09 -29.49 -6.08
N PRO A 78 0.32 -30.18 -4.95
CA PRO A 78 -0.38 -31.42 -4.59
C PRO A 78 -1.79 -31.17 -4.01
N VAL A 79 -2.26 -29.92 -3.95
CA VAL A 79 -3.55 -29.53 -3.38
C VAL A 79 -4.43 -28.90 -4.45
N ASN A 80 -5.75 -29.04 -4.33
CA ASN A 80 -6.73 -28.46 -5.26
C ASN A 80 -7.70 -27.49 -4.56
N TYR A 81 -7.31 -26.98 -3.39
CA TYR A 81 -8.13 -26.13 -2.53
C TYR A 81 -7.59 -24.71 -2.44
N TYR A 82 -8.41 -23.79 -1.95
CA TYR A 82 -8.01 -22.40 -1.79
C TYR A 82 -6.72 -22.28 -0.96
N LEU A 83 -5.80 -21.42 -1.40
CA LEU A 83 -4.59 -21.06 -0.66
C LEU A 83 -4.85 -19.76 0.10
N GLU A 84 -4.74 -19.85 1.42
CA GLU A 84 -5.02 -18.73 2.34
C GLU A 84 -3.89 -17.70 2.34
N ASP A 85 -2.65 -18.19 2.29
CA ASP A 85 -1.45 -17.37 2.44
C ASP A 85 -0.22 -18.11 1.88
N ILE A 86 0.79 -17.33 1.50
CA ILE A 86 2.06 -17.81 0.95
C ILE A 86 3.19 -16.88 1.37
N VAL A 87 4.30 -17.45 1.82
CA VAL A 87 5.48 -16.70 2.24
C VAL A 87 6.75 -17.35 1.72
N PHE A 88 7.67 -16.53 1.22
CA PHE A 88 9.03 -16.94 0.86
C PHE A 88 10.04 -16.12 1.65
N ILE A 89 11.10 -16.77 2.14
CA ILE A 89 12.20 -16.10 2.85
C ILE A 89 13.40 -15.82 1.94
N ASN A 90 13.44 -16.48 0.78
CA ASN A 90 14.41 -16.32 -0.31
C ASN A 90 13.84 -17.00 -1.56
N GLU A 91 14.62 -17.05 -2.64
CA GLU A 91 14.18 -17.56 -3.92
C GLU A 91 13.92 -19.08 -3.96
N ASN A 92 14.37 -19.82 -2.95
CA ASN A 92 14.29 -21.28 -2.89
C ASN A 92 13.29 -21.79 -1.86
N THR A 93 13.19 -21.14 -0.71
CA THR A 93 12.46 -21.67 0.46
C THR A 93 11.21 -20.85 0.74
N GLY A 94 10.07 -21.53 0.75
CA GLY A 94 8.77 -20.94 1.02
C GLY A 94 7.75 -21.93 1.58
N TRP A 95 6.66 -21.38 2.11
CA TRP A 95 5.54 -22.11 2.67
C TRP A 95 4.23 -21.51 2.19
N ALA A 96 3.18 -22.34 2.13
CA ALA A 96 1.83 -21.90 1.87
C ALA A 96 0.85 -22.66 2.76
N VAL A 97 -0.34 -22.10 2.96
CA VAL A 97 -1.43 -22.74 3.72
C VAL A 97 -2.64 -22.94 2.82
N SER A 98 -3.23 -24.13 2.88
CA SER A 98 -4.46 -24.48 2.20
C SER A 98 -5.45 -25.12 3.18
N ASN A 99 -6.75 -24.94 2.94
CA ASN A 99 -7.80 -25.56 3.76
C ASN A 99 -8.70 -26.44 2.88
N GLU A 100 -8.83 -27.72 3.23
CA GLU A 100 -9.53 -28.73 2.42
C GLU A 100 -11.05 -28.48 2.35
N PHE A 101 -11.67 -28.13 3.47
CA PHE A 101 -13.10 -27.86 3.54
C PHE A 101 -13.39 -26.72 4.50
N PHE A 102 -14.50 -26.03 4.24
CA PHE A 102 -14.94 -24.78 4.85
C PHE A 102 -14.67 -24.59 6.35
N PHE A 103 -14.46 -25.64 7.16
CA PHE A 103 -14.12 -25.51 8.58
C PHE A 103 -13.17 -26.60 9.16
N SER A 104 -12.37 -27.32 8.37
CA SER A 104 -11.43 -28.32 8.92
C SER A 104 -10.30 -28.72 7.96
N GLY A 105 -9.20 -29.24 8.51
CA GLY A 105 -8.17 -29.92 7.73
C GLY A 105 -7.19 -28.98 7.03
N SER A 106 -6.53 -28.11 7.80
CA SER A 106 -5.47 -27.26 7.27
C SER A 106 -4.28 -28.09 6.80
N THR A 107 -3.76 -27.75 5.62
CA THR A 107 -2.56 -28.35 5.02
C THR A 107 -1.52 -27.26 4.84
N ILE A 108 -0.31 -27.53 5.34
CA ILE A 108 0.86 -26.67 5.12
C ILE A 108 1.66 -27.27 3.97
N LEU A 109 1.95 -26.43 2.98
CA LEU A 109 2.85 -26.74 1.88
C LEU A 109 4.22 -26.12 2.19
N LYS A 110 5.30 -26.81 1.84
CA LYS A 110 6.67 -26.32 1.94
C LYS A 110 7.45 -26.62 0.67
N THR A 111 8.30 -25.69 0.27
CA THR A 111 9.28 -25.88 -0.81
C THR A 111 10.67 -25.46 -0.36
N THR A 112 11.69 -26.05 -0.97
CA THR A 112 13.11 -25.69 -0.82
C THR A 112 13.80 -25.52 -2.18
N ASN A 113 13.02 -25.48 -3.27
CA ASN A 113 13.50 -25.35 -4.64
C ASN A 113 12.64 -24.37 -5.48
N GLY A 114 12.19 -23.29 -4.85
CA GLY A 114 11.46 -22.20 -5.47
C GLY A 114 10.03 -22.56 -5.88
N GLY A 115 9.50 -23.66 -5.36
CA GLY A 115 8.18 -24.19 -5.72
C GLY A 115 8.16 -25.08 -6.96
N THR A 116 9.34 -25.56 -7.41
CA THR A 116 9.40 -26.62 -8.42
C THR A 116 8.74 -27.90 -7.91
N ASN A 117 8.91 -28.20 -6.62
CA ASN A 117 8.16 -29.21 -5.89
C ASN A 117 7.66 -28.63 -4.56
N TRP A 118 6.51 -29.13 -4.11
CA TRP A 118 5.88 -28.76 -2.84
C TRP A 118 5.58 -30.02 -2.02
N ASP A 119 6.15 -30.09 -0.82
CA ASP A 119 5.83 -31.11 0.18
C ASP A 119 4.65 -30.66 1.03
N THR A 120 3.71 -31.56 1.32
CA THR A 120 2.54 -31.25 2.16
C THR A 120 2.61 -31.94 3.51
N THR A 121 2.18 -31.24 4.55
CA THR A 121 1.92 -31.81 5.88
C THR A 121 0.56 -31.32 6.38
N THR A 122 -0.30 -32.25 6.81
CA THR A 122 -1.55 -31.91 7.48
C THR A 122 -1.24 -31.31 8.86
N PHE A 123 -1.87 -30.19 9.18
CA PHE A 123 -1.72 -29.56 10.49
C PHE A 123 -2.23 -30.51 11.59
N PHE A 124 -1.48 -30.60 12.69
CA PHE A 124 -1.69 -31.65 13.70
C PHE A 124 -3.06 -31.58 14.38
N ASP A 125 -3.60 -30.37 14.56
CA ASP A 125 -4.93 -30.14 15.11
C ASP A 125 -5.92 -29.94 13.96
N THR A 126 -6.65 -31.00 13.61
CA THR A 126 -7.60 -31.00 12.49
C THR A 126 -8.81 -30.08 12.71
N THR A 127 -9.03 -29.60 13.94
CA THR A 127 -10.11 -28.66 14.29
C THR A 127 -9.73 -27.20 14.04
N VAL A 128 -8.44 -26.94 13.81
CA VAL A 128 -7.91 -25.60 13.55
C VAL A 128 -7.86 -25.35 12.05
N VAL A 129 -8.47 -24.23 11.63
CA VAL A 129 -8.41 -23.72 10.26
C VAL A 129 -7.43 -22.55 10.22
N LEU A 130 -6.32 -22.75 9.53
CA LEU A 130 -5.26 -21.75 9.42
C LEU A 130 -5.67 -20.65 8.44
N SER A 131 -5.25 -19.41 8.72
CA SER A 131 -5.63 -18.21 7.97
C SER A 131 -4.45 -17.34 7.55
N SER A 132 -3.27 -17.56 8.12
CA SER A 132 -2.04 -16.84 7.76
C SER A 132 -0.80 -17.66 8.11
N ILE A 133 0.30 -17.40 7.41
CA ILE A 133 1.59 -18.03 7.63
C ILE A 133 2.72 -17.02 7.47
N GLN A 134 3.68 -17.04 8.40
CA GLN A 134 4.84 -16.16 8.34
C GLN A 134 6.09 -16.89 8.81
N PHE A 135 7.20 -16.73 8.09
CA PHE A 135 8.51 -17.23 8.49
C PHE A 135 9.53 -16.09 8.47
N THR A 136 10.43 -16.07 9.45
CA THR A 136 11.56 -15.12 9.51
C THR A 136 12.87 -15.75 9.05
N ASP A 137 12.96 -17.08 9.11
CA ASP A 137 14.09 -17.88 8.64
C ASP A 137 13.61 -19.32 8.35
N SER A 138 14.53 -20.23 8.04
CA SER A 138 14.21 -21.61 7.66
C SER A 138 13.55 -22.44 8.77
N ASN A 139 13.66 -22.00 10.02
CA ASN A 139 13.28 -22.76 11.22
C ASN A 139 12.14 -22.08 11.98
N ASN A 140 12.16 -20.76 12.11
CA ASN A 140 11.22 -19.99 12.91
C ASN A 140 10.06 -19.45 12.07
N GLY A 141 8.86 -19.89 12.42
CA GLY A 141 7.63 -19.45 11.75
C GLY A 141 6.42 -19.47 12.67
N TRP A 142 5.35 -18.82 12.21
CA TRP A 142 4.09 -18.66 12.89
C TRP A 142 2.93 -18.90 11.92
N VAL A 143 1.85 -19.46 12.44
CA VAL A 143 0.57 -19.54 11.73
C VAL A 143 -0.54 -18.98 12.59
N GLY A 144 -1.45 -18.25 11.96
CA GLY A 144 -2.68 -17.76 12.56
C GLY A 144 -3.86 -18.63 12.17
N SER A 145 -4.94 -18.61 12.95
CA SER A 145 -6.18 -19.32 12.64
C SER A 145 -7.40 -18.41 12.56
N TYR A 146 -8.45 -18.91 11.89
CA TYR A 146 -9.76 -18.25 11.84
C TYR A 146 -10.41 -18.07 13.22
N TYR A 147 -9.99 -18.87 14.21
CA TYR A 147 -10.53 -18.88 15.58
C TYR A 147 -9.63 -18.20 16.61
N GLY A 148 -8.62 -17.43 16.18
CA GLY A 148 -7.79 -16.60 17.06
C GLY A 148 -6.64 -17.30 17.76
N ASN A 149 -6.25 -18.48 17.28
CA ASN A 149 -5.04 -19.13 17.76
C ASN A 149 -3.84 -18.72 16.90
N ILE A 150 -2.71 -18.50 17.57
CA ILE A 150 -1.41 -18.36 16.93
C ILE A 150 -0.58 -19.56 17.36
N PHE A 151 0.07 -20.22 16.41
CA PHE A 151 1.02 -21.29 16.68
C PHE A 151 2.40 -20.89 16.18
N LYS A 152 3.44 -21.45 16.80
CA LYS A 152 4.83 -21.24 16.44
C LYS A 152 5.53 -22.55 16.15
N THR A 153 6.43 -22.54 15.19
CA THR A 153 7.42 -23.58 14.92
C THR A 153 8.83 -23.05 15.13
N THR A 154 9.75 -23.95 15.49
CA THR A 154 11.20 -23.69 15.54
C THR A 154 12.01 -24.73 14.74
N ASP A 155 11.33 -25.53 13.92
CA ASP A 155 11.90 -26.59 13.10
C ASP A 155 11.38 -26.56 11.65
N GLY A 156 10.99 -25.37 11.19
CA GLY A 156 10.65 -25.15 9.79
C GLY A 156 9.28 -25.69 9.39
N GLY A 157 8.37 -25.82 10.37
CA GLY A 157 6.99 -26.26 10.20
C GLY A 157 6.75 -27.74 10.43
N ALA A 158 7.73 -28.49 10.95
CA ALA A 158 7.56 -29.91 11.26
C ALA A 158 6.73 -30.12 12.55
N ASN A 159 6.94 -29.27 13.55
CA ASN A 159 6.16 -29.24 14.78
C ASN A 159 5.68 -27.82 15.08
N TRP A 160 4.49 -27.73 15.69
CA TRP A 160 3.82 -26.48 16.03
C TRP A 160 3.37 -26.50 17.49
N SER A 161 3.61 -25.40 18.20
CA SER A 161 3.16 -25.20 19.58
C SER A 161 2.23 -23.99 19.65
N LEU A 162 1.10 -24.14 20.36
CA LEU A 162 0.17 -23.04 20.61
C LEU A 162 0.86 -21.92 21.40
N CYS A 163 0.69 -20.68 20.95
CA CYS A 163 1.17 -19.48 21.60
C CYS A 163 -0.01 -18.77 22.27
N PRO A 164 -0.08 -18.76 23.61
CA PRO A 164 -1.24 -18.20 24.30
C PRO A 164 -1.33 -16.69 24.09
N ASP A 165 -2.57 -16.22 23.94
CA ASP A 165 -2.91 -14.84 24.18
C ASP A 165 -3.19 -14.65 25.68
N SER A 166 -2.40 -13.81 26.33
CA SER A 166 -2.52 -13.55 27.78
C SER A 166 -3.47 -12.38 28.10
N SER A 167 -4.13 -11.82 27.09
CA SER A 167 -5.27 -10.92 27.28
C SER A 167 -6.57 -11.71 27.48
N THR A 168 -7.65 -11.05 27.89
CA THR A 168 -9.00 -11.62 27.83
C THR A 168 -9.47 -11.64 26.37
N SER A 169 -8.86 -12.51 25.57
CA SER A 169 -8.98 -12.48 24.12
C SER A 169 -10.29 -13.09 23.63
N PRO A 170 -10.99 -12.43 22.70
CA PRO A 170 -11.99 -13.09 21.87
C PRO A 170 -11.30 -13.85 20.72
N GLY A 171 -11.79 -15.05 20.38
CA GLY A 171 -11.25 -15.88 19.29
C GLY A 171 -11.57 -15.33 17.89
N PHE A 172 -10.94 -14.23 17.50
CA PHE A 172 -11.08 -13.61 16.18
C PHE A 172 -10.02 -14.07 15.20
N THR A 173 -10.33 -14.01 13.90
CA THR A 173 -9.42 -14.45 12.83
C THR A 173 -8.09 -13.70 12.84
N ILE A 174 -6.98 -14.42 12.74
CA ILE A 174 -5.62 -13.88 12.59
C ILE A 174 -5.27 -13.76 11.10
N ARG A 175 -5.34 -12.54 10.56
CA ARG A 175 -5.25 -12.30 9.11
C ARG A 175 -3.83 -12.11 8.60
N ARG A 176 -2.96 -11.45 9.38
CA ARG A 176 -1.54 -11.25 9.05
C ARG A 176 -0.70 -11.33 10.30
N ILE A 177 0.52 -11.85 10.16
CA ILE A 177 1.54 -11.88 11.19
C ILE A 177 2.82 -11.33 10.55
N LYS A 178 3.45 -10.33 11.16
CA LYS A 178 4.71 -9.76 10.69
C LYS A 178 5.63 -9.47 11.87
N PHE A 179 6.93 -9.69 11.66
CA PHE A 179 7.96 -9.43 12.66
C PHE A 179 8.89 -8.32 12.17
N TYR A 180 9.07 -7.29 12.99
CA TYR A 180 10.10 -6.27 12.76
C TYR A 180 11.48 -6.79 13.17
N SER A 181 11.51 -7.62 14.23
CA SER A 181 12.72 -8.28 14.74
C SER A 181 12.33 -9.55 15.51
N PRO A 182 13.26 -10.46 15.83
CA PRO A 182 12.93 -11.65 16.62
C PRO A 182 12.28 -11.35 17.98
N GLY A 183 12.53 -10.16 18.54
CA GLY A 183 11.96 -9.72 19.81
C GLY A 183 10.73 -8.82 19.66
N TYR A 184 10.23 -8.54 18.46
CA TYR A 184 9.07 -7.67 18.28
C TYR A 184 8.27 -8.06 17.03
N GLY A 185 7.07 -8.58 17.26
CA GLY A 185 6.13 -8.96 16.22
C GLY A 185 4.72 -8.48 16.52
N LEU A 186 3.94 -8.33 15.46
CA LEU A 186 2.53 -8.00 15.51
C LEU A 186 1.73 -9.01 14.70
N ALA A 187 0.47 -9.16 15.06
CA ALA A 187 -0.53 -9.80 14.21
C ALA A 187 -1.79 -8.94 14.19
N CYS A 188 -2.60 -9.08 13.15
CA CYS A 188 -3.83 -8.31 12.99
C CYS A 188 -5.03 -9.18 12.63
N GLY A 189 -6.22 -8.62 12.80
CA GLY A 189 -7.46 -9.32 12.52
C GLY A 189 -8.66 -8.64 13.13
N GLY A 190 -9.63 -9.45 13.57
CA GLY A 190 -10.89 -8.97 14.13
C GLY A 190 -12.10 -9.58 13.44
N ARG A 191 -13.25 -8.93 13.60
CA ARG A 191 -14.53 -9.35 13.02
C ARG A 191 -15.37 -8.12 12.65
N ILE A 192 -15.97 -8.18 11.46
CA ILE A 192 -16.89 -7.16 10.92
C ILE A 192 -17.98 -6.85 11.95
N ASP A 193 -18.32 -5.56 12.07
CA ASP A 193 -19.35 -5.02 12.99
C ASP A 193 -19.05 -5.23 14.48
N ILE A 194 -17.84 -5.68 14.82
CA ILE A 194 -17.46 -5.97 16.22
C ILE A 194 -16.21 -5.21 16.59
N VAL A 195 -15.06 -5.55 15.99
CA VAL A 195 -13.77 -4.95 16.34
C VAL A 195 -12.67 -5.32 15.36
N GLY A 196 -11.71 -4.41 15.16
CA GLY A 196 -10.38 -4.74 14.66
C GLY A 196 -9.37 -4.85 15.79
N THR A 197 -8.55 -5.89 15.73
CA THR A 197 -7.67 -6.29 16.83
C THR A 197 -6.22 -6.37 16.35
N MET A 198 -5.31 -5.88 17.18
CA MET A 198 -3.87 -6.11 17.04
C MET A 198 -3.37 -6.96 18.19
N TRP A 199 -2.58 -7.99 17.87
CA TRP A 199 -1.82 -8.77 18.83
C TRP A 199 -0.37 -8.33 18.80
N LYS A 200 0.24 -8.20 19.98
CA LYS A 200 1.65 -7.84 20.12
C LYS A 200 2.41 -8.92 20.87
N THR A 201 3.62 -9.22 20.40
CA THR A 201 4.59 -10.04 21.11
C THR A 201 5.92 -9.30 21.24
N THR A 202 6.61 -9.52 22.36
CA THR A 202 7.99 -9.05 22.58
C THR A 202 8.96 -10.19 22.92
N ASN A 203 8.52 -11.44 22.77
CA ASN A 203 9.27 -12.64 23.17
C ASN A 203 9.27 -13.71 22.06
N ASN A 204 9.49 -13.27 20.82
CA ASN A 204 9.55 -14.13 19.65
C ASN A 204 8.25 -14.95 19.44
N GLY A 205 7.10 -14.32 19.69
CA GLY A 205 5.78 -14.94 19.53
C GLY A 205 5.49 -16.08 20.48
N SER A 206 6.22 -16.20 21.61
CA SER A 206 5.93 -17.23 22.61
C SER A 206 4.66 -16.91 23.40
N VAL A 207 4.38 -15.62 23.60
CA VAL A 207 3.14 -15.10 24.19
C VAL A 207 2.71 -13.86 23.42
N TRP A 208 1.39 -13.69 23.27
CA TRP A 208 0.77 -12.55 22.61
C TRP A 208 -0.16 -11.79 23.56
N TYR A 209 -0.38 -10.52 23.27
CA TYR A 209 -1.32 -9.65 23.97
C TYR A 209 -2.19 -8.94 22.94
N SER A 210 -3.50 -9.18 22.96
CA SER A 210 -4.45 -8.50 22.07
C SER A 210 -4.96 -7.18 22.63
N GLN A 211 -5.28 -6.25 21.73
CA GLN A 211 -6.03 -5.03 22.04
C GLN A 211 -6.87 -4.58 20.84
N PRO A 212 -8.01 -3.92 21.08
CA PRO A 212 -8.81 -3.30 20.02
C PRO A 212 -8.11 -2.06 19.44
N VAL A 213 -8.20 -1.85 18.13
CA VAL A 213 -7.58 -0.70 17.43
C VAL A 213 -8.51 0.02 16.44
N SER A 214 -9.68 -0.55 16.17
CA SER A 214 -10.70 -0.05 15.25
C SER A 214 -12.05 -0.71 15.51
N SER A 215 -13.13 -0.17 14.95
CA SER A 215 -14.46 -0.83 14.96
C SER A 215 -14.52 -1.99 13.97
N GLU A 216 -13.77 -1.89 12.87
CA GLU A 216 -13.76 -2.87 11.78
C GLU A 216 -12.48 -3.70 11.75
N PRO A 217 -12.50 -4.93 11.20
CA PRO A 217 -11.35 -5.81 11.14
C PRO A 217 -10.17 -5.15 10.43
N VAL A 218 -8.97 -5.43 10.94
CA VAL A 218 -7.71 -5.06 10.30
C VAL A 218 -7.31 -6.18 9.35
N PHE A 219 -7.19 -5.87 8.06
CA PHE A 219 -6.81 -6.85 7.04
C PHE A 219 -5.30 -6.95 6.86
N ASP A 220 -4.58 -5.83 6.96
CA ASP A 220 -3.13 -5.80 6.82
C ASP A 220 -2.50 -4.64 7.60
N PHE A 221 -1.19 -4.72 7.82
CA PHE A 221 -0.41 -3.67 8.46
C PHE A 221 1.05 -3.72 8.02
N GLU A 222 1.75 -2.59 8.13
CA GLU A 222 3.18 -2.50 7.82
C GLU A 222 3.94 -1.72 8.89
N PHE A 223 5.14 -2.21 9.20
CA PHE A 223 6.11 -1.49 10.02
C PHE A 223 6.79 -0.42 9.16
N MET A 224 6.68 0.84 9.54
CA MET A 224 7.53 1.91 8.99
C MET A 224 8.87 1.95 9.72
N ASP A 225 8.85 1.69 11.03
CA ASP A 225 10.00 1.55 11.91
C ASP A 225 9.58 0.77 13.17
N SER A 226 10.46 0.65 14.16
CA SER A 226 10.19 -0.09 15.40
C SER A 226 9.08 0.50 16.28
N LEU A 227 8.71 1.76 16.08
CA LEU A 227 7.69 2.49 16.84
C LEU A 227 6.46 2.81 16.00
N THR A 228 6.62 2.99 14.70
CA THR A 228 5.57 3.43 13.80
C THR A 228 5.05 2.25 12.98
N VAL A 229 3.76 1.94 13.16
CA VAL A 229 3.06 0.90 12.40
C VAL A 229 1.75 1.49 11.88
N LEU A 230 1.44 1.19 10.62
CA LEU A 230 0.18 1.56 9.99
C LEU A 230 -0.59 0.30 9.64
N ALA A 231 -1.83 0.23 10.09
CA ALA A 231 -2.78 -0.83 9.80
C ALA A 231 -3.89 -0.29 8.90
N VAL A 232 -4.43 -1.15 8.04
CA VAL A 232 -5.57 -0.86 7.17
C VAL A 232 -6.65 -1.90 7.36
N GLY A 233 -7.89 -1.47 7.16
CA GLY A 233 -9.04 -2.35 7.25
C GLY A 233 -10.28 -1.70 6.67
N GLY A 234 -11.43 -2.29 6.97
CA GLY A 234 -12.73 -1.74 6.63
C GLY A 234 -13.83 -2.78 6.65
N ASP A 235 -14.97 -2.37 6.11
CA ASP A 235 -16.18 -3.16 5.94
C ASP A 235 -16.96 -2.66 4.69
N PHE A 236 -18.19 -3.13 4.53
CA PHE A 236 -19.06 -2.73 3.43
C PHE A 236 -19.81 -1.41 3.74
N GLU A 237 -20.01 -1.10 5.00
CA GLU A 237 -20.90 -0.05 5.50
C GLU A 237 -20.20 1.30 5.70
N TYR A 238 -19.03 1.29 6.34
CA TYR A 238 -18.26 2.48 6.73
C TYR A 238 -16.99 2.67 5.91
N GLY A 239 -16.60 1.64 5.14
CA GLY A 239 -15.53 1.67 4.16
C GLY A 239 -14.15 1.59 4.78
N ALA A 240 -13.14 2.06 4.04
CA ALA A 240 -11.76 1.85 4.45
C ALA A 240 -11.32 2.78 5.57
N PHE A 241 -10.46 2.27 6.44
CA PHE A 241 -9.83 3.03 7.52
C PHE A 241 -8.32 2.78 7.58
N THR A 242 -7.65 3.64 8.34
CA THR A 242 -6.29 3.41 8.83
C THR A 242 -6.27 3.44 10.35
N SER A 243 -5.42 2.62 10.96
CA SER A 243 -5.11 2.72 12.39
C SER A 243 -3.59 2.79 12.54
N LYS A 244 -3.09 3.82 13.23
CA LYS A 244 -1.65 4.09 13.31
C LYS A 244 -1.17 4.14 14.75
N THR A 245 -0.02 3.54 15.01
CA THR A 245 0.74 3.72 16.25
C THR A 245 2.06 4.43 15.96
N THR A 246 2.57 5.15 16.97
CA THR A 246 3.90 5.80 16.96
C THR A 246 4.69 5.48 18.23
N ASP A 247 4.25 4.51 19.02
CA ASP A 247 4.85 4.09 20.29
C ASP A 247 5.04 2.56 20.38
N GLY A 248 5.19 1.91 19.23
CA GLY A 248 5.44 0.48 19.12
C GLY A 248 4.20 -0.37 19.41
N GLY A 249 3.02 0.15 19.12
CA GLY A 249 1.74 -0.54 19.29
C GLY A 249 1.23 -0.53 20.73
N VAL A 250 1.58 0.48 21.54
CA VAL A 250 0.97 0.68 22.86
C VAL A 250 -0.35 1.43 22.72
N ASN A 251 -0.35 2.51 21.94
CA ASN A 251 -1.56 3.27 21.59
C ASN A 251 -1.77 3.29 20.08
N TRP A 252 -3.03 3.30 19.67
CA TRP A 252 -3.45 3.32 18.27
C TRP A 252 -4.41 4.47 18.00
N ASN A 253 -4.23 5.14 16.87
CA ASN A 253 -5.06 6.22 16.40
C ASN A 253 -5.82 5.79 15.15
N TYR A 254 -7.14 5.64 15.29
CA TYR A 254 -8.05 5.30 14.21
C TYR A 254 -8.42 6.53 13.38
N THR A 255 -8.38 6.39 12.05
CA THR A 255 -8.82 7.40 11.08
C THR A 255 -9.61 6.74 9.96
N SER A 256 -10.89 7.09 9.82
CA SER A 256 -11.71 6.71 8.66
C SER A 256 -11.23 7.46 7.41
N LEU A 257 -11.07 6.75 6.29
CA LEU A 257 -10.68 7.35 5.01
C LEU A 257 -11.89 7.96 4.28
N LYS A 258 -13.12 7.58 4.66
CA LYS A 258 -14.36 7.91 3.95
C LYS A 258 -14.33 7.53 2.48
N LEU A 259 -13.61 6.45 2.16
CA LEU A 259 -13.50 5.86 0.83
C LEU A 259 -14.30 4.57 0.81
N PHE A 260 -15.03 4.35 -0.28
CA PHE A 260 -15.83 3.14 -0.45
C PHE A 260 -14.93 1.93 -0.75
N GLY A 261 -15.24 0.78 -0.14
CA GLY A 261 -14.38 -0.41 -0.19
C GLY A 261 -13.69 -0.67 1.15
N GLN A 262 -12.89 -1.73 1.20
CA GLN A 262 -12.15 -2.13 2.40
C GLN A 262 -10.66 -2.21 2.08
N GLY A 263 -9.80 -1.70 2.95
CA GLY A 263 -8.35 -1.78 2.71
C GLY A 263 -7.84 -3.19 2.91
N GLU A 264 -7.66 -3.97 1.84
CA GLU A 264 -7.33 -5.41 1.90
C GLU A 264 -5.84 -5.70 2.11
N ALA A 265 -4.98 -4.79 1.66
CA ALA A 265 -3.52 -4.87 1.81
C ALA A 265 -2.90 -3.47 1.96
N LEU A 266 -1.65 -3.38 2.42
CA LEU A 266 -0.92 -2.12 2.53
C LEU A 266 0.44 -2.20 1.83
N ALA A 267 0.53 -1.60 0.65
CA ALA A 267 1.78 -1.53 -0.11
C ALA A 267 2.48 -0.18 0.11
N ILE A 268 3.58 -0.18 0.89
CA ILE A 268 4.40 1.02 1.14
C ILE A 268 5.49 1.12 0.08
N ARG A 269 5.37 2.07 -0.86
CA ARG A 269 6.39 2.33 -1.89
C ARG A 269 7.52 3.22 -1.37
N THR A 270 7.16 4.30 -0.68
CA THR A 270 8.08 5.23 -0.03
C THR A 270 7.46 5.71 1.28
N PRO A 271 8.21 6.37 2.20
CA PRO A 271 7.63 6.92 3.44
C PRO A 271 6.47 7.91 3.23
N SER A 272 6.33 8.46 2.02
CA SER A 272 5.23 9.35 1.66
C SER A 272 4.20 8.72 0.73
N ASN A 273 4.49 7.61 0.06
CA ASN A 273 3.59 7.02 -0.95
C ASN A 273 3.18 5.60 -0.60
N PHE A 274 1.91 5.43 -0.28
CA PHE A 274 1.29 4.14 0.03
C PHE A 274 0.14 3.86 -0.92
N TRP A 275 -0.07 2.59 -1.22
CA TRP A 275 -1.14 2.08 -2.06
C TRP A 275 -1.90 1.03 -1.27
N VAL A 276 -3.22 1.19 -1.20
CA VAL A 276 -4.12 0.30 -0.48
C VAL A 276 -5.21 -0.11 -1.45
N PRO A 277 -5.26 -1.38 -1.89
CA PRO A 277 -6.39 -1.85 -2.68
C PRO A 277 -7.66 -1.84 -1.82
N LEU A 278 -8.75 -1.33 -2.40
CA LEU A 278 -10.06 -1.20 -1.74
C LEU A 278 -11.00 -2.38 -2.05
N GLY A 279 -10.43 -3.50 -2.51
CA GLY A 279 -11.15 -4.75 -2.72
C GLY A 279 -12.32 -4.60 -3.69
N PHE A 280 -13.53 -4.91 -3.19
CA PHE A 280 -14.78 -4.92 -3.96
C PHE A 280 -15.17 -3.58 -4.58
N SER A 281 -14.63 -2.44 -4.12
CA SER A 281 -14.86 -1.15 -4.79
C SER A 281 -14.02 -0.98 -6.05
N GLN A 282 -13.04 -1.86 -6.28
CA GLN A 282 -12.18 -1.90 -7.47
C GLN A 282 -11.38 -0.61 -7.64
N ASN A 283 -11.05 0.03 -6.53
CA ASN A 283 -10.30 1.26 -6.45
C ASN A 283 -9.05 1.07 -5.59
N TRP A 284 -8.11 1.99 -5.73
CA TRP A 284 -6.98 2.19 -4.84
C TRP A 284 -7.27 3.37 -3.92
N ALA A 285 -6.98 3.24 -2.64
CA ALA A 285 -6.68 4.37 -1.78
C ALA A 285 -5.18 4.65 -1.85
N VAL A 286 -4.81 5.86 -2.25
CA VAL A 286 -3.42 6.27 -2.48
C VAL A 286 -3.11 7.52 -1.69
N THR A 287 -1.98 7.53 -0.99
CA THR A 287 -1.46 8.72 -0.33
C THR A 287 -0.12 9.12 -0.96
N PHE A 288 0.17 10.43 -0.96
CA PHE A 288 1.45 11.00 -1.39
C PHE A 288 2.12 11.84 -0.30
N ASN A 289 1.56 11.82 0.91
CA ASN A 289 2.03 12.55 2.08
C ASN A 289 2.02 11.70 3.36
N GLY A 290 2.28 10.40 3.22
CA GLY A 290 2.47 9.49 4.36
C GLY A 290 1.20 9.24 5.16
N GLY A 291 0.05 9.25 4.50
CA GLY A 291 -1.25 8.91 5.08
C GLY A 291 -2.01 10.09 5.68
N THR A 292 -1.54 11.34 5.51
CA THR A 292 -2.26 12.53 5.99
C THR A 292 -3.52 12.82 5.15
N SER A 293 -3.46 12.53 3.85
CA SER A 293 -4.62 12.56 2.95
C SER A 293 -4.56 11.42 1.95
N TRP A 294 -5.74 10.99 1.49
CA TRP A 294 -5.91 9.85 0.60
C TRP A 294 -6.72 10.25 -0.63
N LEU A 295 -6.35 9.69 -1.77
CA LEU A 295 -7.00 9.83 -3.06
C LEU A 295 -7.54 8.46 -3.47
N GLU A 296 -8.75 8.46 -4.02
CA GLU A 296 -9.33 7.28 -4.63
C GLU A 296 -8.97 7.26 -6.12
N ILE A 297 -8.34 6.18 -6.57
CA ILE A 297 -7.94 6.00 -7.97
C ILE A 297 -8.52 4.68 -8.48
N PRO A 298 -9.34 4.66 -9.54
CA PRO A 298 -9.94 3.42 -10.02
C PRO A 298 -8.90 2.47 -10.62
N VAL A 299 -9.10 1.16 -10.42
CA VAL A 299 -8.39 0.12 -11.17
C VAL A 299 -9.01 0.08 -12.58
N GLU A 300 -8.24 0.33 -13.64
CA GLU A 300 -8.78 0.45 -15.02
C GLU A 300 -9.67 -0.68 -15.50
N GLN A 301 -9.45 -1.88 -14.99
CA GLN A 301 -10.14 -3.07 -15.44
C GLN A 301 -11.37 -3.39 -14.61
N THR A 302 -11.73 -2.55 -13.63
CA THR A 302 -12.88 -2.78 -12.75
C THR A 302 -12.85 -4.20 -12.16
N ARG A 303 -11.67 -4.59 -11.68
CA ARG A 303 -11.41 -5.88 -11.02
C ARG A 303 -10.86 -5.59 -9.63
N ALA A 304 -11.28 -6.35 -8.63
CA ALA A 304 -10.74 -6.18 -7.29
C ALA A 304 -9.26 -6.55 -7.29
N VAL A 305 -8.48 -5.76 -6.57
CA VAL A 305 -7.11 -6.10 -6.18
C VAL A 305 -7.20 -6.58 -4.74
N HIS A 306 -6.54 -7.68 -4.43
CA HIS A 306 -6.58 -8.30 -3.09
C HIS A 306 -5.28 -8.12 -2.32
N ASP A 307 -4.16 -8.05 -3.03
CA ASP A 307 -2.85 -7.86 -2.42
C ASP A 307 -1.92 -7.06 -3.32
N ALA A 308 -1.00 -6.34 -2.69
CA ALA A 308 -0.02 -5.52 -3.36
C ALA A 308 1.24 -5.36 -2.50
N GLN A 309 2.41 -5.45 -3.13
CA GLN A 309 3.69 -5.34 -2.45
C GLN A 309 4.63 -4.42 -3.24
N PHE A 310 5.40 -3.62 -2.51
CA PHE A 310 6.63 -2.99 -3.02
C PHE A 310 7.81 -3.55 -2.26
N ILE A 311 8.87 -3.93 -2.96
CA ILE A 311 10.16 -4.28 -2.33
C ILE A 311 11.09 -3.06 -2.27
N ASP A 312 10.86 -2.09 -3.16
CA ASP A 312 11.57 -0.82 -3.24
C ASP A 312 10.73 0.21 -4.03
N PRO A 313 11.16 1.47 -4.12
CA PRO A 313 10.38 2.51 -4.82
C PRO A 313 10.22 2.33 -6.34
N MET A 314 10.90 1.37 -6.96
CA MET A 314 10.86 1.11 -8.40
C MET A 314 10.14 -0.19 -8.75
N HIS A 315 10.03 -1.13 -7.81
CA HIS A 315 9.50 -2.46 -8.04
C HIS A 315 8.32 -2.75 -7.11
N GLY A 316 7.13 -2.88 -7.72
CA GLY A 316 5.92 -3.28 -7.03
C GLY A 316 4.99 -4.08 -7.92
N TRP A 317 4.18 -4.92 -7.29
CA TRP A 317 3.24 -5.83 -7.94
C TRP A 317 1.93 -5.87 -7.16
N ALA A 318 0.86 -6.22 -7.86
CA ALA A 318 -0.44 -6.44 -7.24
C ALA A 318 -1.20 -7.53 -7.97
N VAL A 319 -2.06 -8.25 -7.24
CA VAL A 319 -2.84 -9.38 -7.75
C VAL A 319 -4.30 -9.29 -7.33
N GLY A 320 -5.18 -9.94 -8.08
CA GLY A 320 -6.60 -9.87 -7.79
C GLY A 320 -7.49 -10.79 -8.64
N ASP A 321 -8.74 -10.35 -8.80
CA ASP A 321 -9.81 -11.13 -9.44
C ASP A 321 -9.48 -11.57 -10.86
N SER A 322 -9.97 -12.75 -11.22
CA SER A 322 -9.93 -13.30 -12.57
C SER A 322 -8.51 -13.32 -13.19
N GLY A 323 -7.50 -13.65 -12.38
CA GLY A 323 -6.11 -13.69 -12.79
C GLY A 323 -5.49 -12.31 -13.01
N LEU A 324 -5.98 -11.26 -12.35
CA LEU A 324 -5.39 -9.93 -12.43
C LEU A 324 -3.96 -9.95 -11.89
N ILE A 325 -3.01 -9.48 -12.71
CA ILE A 325 -1.64 -9.21 -12.30
C ILE A 325 -1.28 -7.81 -12.80
N LEU A 326 -0.82 -6.96 -11.89
CA LEU A 326 -0.37 -5.61 -12.17
C LEU A 326 1.10 -5.47 -11.77
N LYS A 327 1.88 -4.78 -12.60
CA LYS A 327 3.26 -4.40 -12.31
C LYS A 327 3.36 -2.88 -12.28
N PHE A 328 3.99 -2.35 -11.25
CA PHE A 328 4.16 -0.93 -11.08
C PHE A 328 5.08 -0.34 -12.18
N ASN A 329 4.71 0.82 -12.71
CA ASN A 329 5.44 1.55 -13.71
C ASN A 329 6.03 2.84 -13.12
N PRO A 330 7.33 2.86 -12.80
CA PRO A 330 7.99 4.03 -12.23
C PRO A 330 8.19 5.15 -13.25
N LYS A 331 8.00 4.88 -14.55
CA LYS A 331 8.20 5.88 -15.63
C LYS A 331 7.04 6.85 -15.78
N SER A 332 5.92 6.64 -15.08
CA SER A 332 4.96 7.71 -14.86
C SER A 332 5.54 8.71 -13.85
N VAL A 333 6.46 9.51 -14.34
CA VAL A 333 6.70 10.86 -13.83
C VAL A 333 5.96 11.81 -14.77
N GLY A 334 4.67 11.54 -14.96
CA GLY A 334 3.75 12.54 -15.49
C GLY A 334 3.60 13.61 -14.43
N ILE A 335 4.15 14.79 -14.69
CA ILE A 335 3.71 15.99 -13.99
C ILE A 335 2.23 16.16 -14.34
N GLU A 336 1.33 15.75 -13.45
CA GLU A 336 -0.07 16.16 -13.50
C GLU A 336 -0.50 16.70 -12.13
N PRO A 337 -1.23 17.83 -12.13
CA PRO A 337 -1.45 18.67 -10.96
C PRO A 337 -2.39 18.00 -9.97
N ILE A 338 -2.13 18.23 -8.68
CA ILE A 338 -3.12 18.03 -7.62
C ILE A 338 -4.23 19.08 -7.83
N SER A 339 -5.13 18.86 -8.79
CA SER A 339 -6.41 19.53 -8.87
C SER A 339 -7.41 18.68 -8.09
N GLY A 340 -7.54 18.94 -6.79
CA GLY A 340 -8.51 18.21 -5.97
C GLY A 340 -8.49 18.51 -4.47
N ILE A 341 -7.47 19.20 -3.96
CA ILE A 341 -7.45 19.67 -2.58
C ILE A 341 -7.46 21.19 -2.64
N LEU A 342 -8.49 21.83 -2.08
CA LEU A 342 -8.35 23.22 -1.65
C LEU A 342 -7.21 23.21 -0.63
N PRO A 343 -6.02 23.72 -0.96
CA PRO A 343 -4.95 23.72 0.00
C PRO A 343 -5.35 24.65 1.14
N GLY A 344 -4.79 24.40 2.33
CA GLY A 344 -4.72 25.43 3.36
C GLY A 344 -4.03 26.70 2.82
N ASP A 345 -3.81 27.69 3.68
CA ASP A 345 -3.14 28.92 3.26
C ASP A 345 -1.78 28.66 2.59
N TYR A 346 -1.30 29.65 1.84
CA TYR A 346 0.03 29.61 1.24
C TYR A 346 1.08 29.17 2.26
N SER A 347 1.97 28.26 1.86
CA SER A 347 3.04 27.80 2.76
C SER A 347 4.29 27.36 2.00
N LEU A 348 5.45 27.63 2.59
CA LEU A 348 6.75 27.08 2.20
C LEU A 348 7.14 26.00 3.20
N LEU A 349 7.36 24.77 2.73
CA LEU A 349 7.72 23.65 3.60
C LEU A 349 9.23 23.60 3.85
N GLN A 350 9.59 22.92 4.93
CA GLN A 350 10.99 22.59 5.23
C GLN A 350 11.54 21.64 4.14
N ASN A 351 12.69 21.97 3.57
CA ASN A 351 13.34 21.15 2.55
C ASN A 351 13.72 19.77 3.12
N TYR A 352 13.66 18.73 2.30
CA TYR A 352 14.04 17.36 2.70
C TYR A 352 14.93 16.70 1.64
N PRO A 353 16.04 16.04 2.05
CA PRO A 353 16.58 15.99 3.42
C PRO A 353 17.08 17.36 3.91
N ASN A 354 17.15 17.56 5.24
CA ASN A 354 17.80 18.69 5.89
C ASN A 354 18.36 18.26 7.27
N PRO A 355 19.68 18.20 7.49
CA PRO A 355 20.75 18.58 6.57
C PRO A 355 20.85 17.70 5.31
N PHE A 356 21.50 18.18 4.24
CA PHE A 356 21.60 17.45 2.96
C PHE A 356 22.98 17.50 2.31
N ASN A 357 23.25 16.50 1.45
CA ASN A 357 24.46 16.38 0.64
C ASN A 357 24.20 15.64 -0.69
N PRO A 358 24.44 16.25 -1.87
CA PRO A 358 24.33 17.67 -2.15
C PRO A 358 22.89 18.06 -2.54
N PHE A 359 21.93 17.13 -2.57
CA PHE A 359 20.58 17.38 -3.09
C PHE A 359 19.52 17.47 -2.00
N THR A 360 18.57 18.37 -2.18
CA THR A 360 17.34 18.47 -1.36
C THR A 360 16.17 18.89 -2.22
N THR A 361 14.96 18.63 -1.77
CA THR A 361 13.72 19.09 -2.41
C THR A 361 13.07 20.18 -1.57
N ILE A 362 12.75 21.31 -2.20
CA ILE A 362 11.97 22.40 -1.62
C ILE A 362 10.52 22.23 -2.09
N GLU A 363 9.59 22.19 -1.14
CA GLU A 363 8.16 22.02 -1.40
C GLU A 363 7.39 23.27 -0.95
N TYR A 364 6.36 23.66 -1.71
CA TYR A 364 5.51 24.81 -1.38
C TYR A 364 4.06 24.63 -1.86
N VAL A 365 3.14 25.35 -1.23
CA VAL A 365 1.69 25.29 -1.47
C VAL A 365 1.16 26.64 -1.91
N LEU A 366 0.37 26.64 -2.99
CA LEU A 366 -0.31 27.83 -3.50
C LEU A 366 -1.83 27.71 -3.32
N LYS A 367 -2.45 28.70 -2.66
CA LYS A 367 -3.91 28.80 -2.49
C LYS A 367 -4.66 29.30 -3.72
N LYS A 368 -4.01 30.11 -4.55
CA LYS A 368 -4.52 30.59 -5.85
C LYS A 368 -3.36 30.58 -6.86
N PRO A 369 -3.64 30.49 -8.18
CA PRO A 369 -2.60 30.59 -9.19
C PRO A 369 -1.79 31.89 -9.03
N ALA A 370 -0.46 31.78 -9.04
CA ALA A 370 0.44 32.90 -8.76
C ALA A 370 1.74 32.77 -9.57
N LEU A 371 2.41 33.91 -9.83
CA LEU A 371 3.79 33.91 -10.29
C LEU A 371 4.69 33.49 -9.13
N VAL A 372 5.56 32.50 -9.35
CA VAL A 372 6.39 31.93 -8.29
C VAL A 372 7.86 32.15 -8.55
N LYS A 373 8.56 32.62 -7.50
CA LYS A 373 10.01 32.73 -7.46
C LYS A 373 10.55 32.18 -6.14
N ILE A 374 11.54 31.29 -6.22
CA ILE A 374 12.30 30.86 -5.04
C ILE A 374 13.72 31.41 -5.13
N THR A 375 14.15 32.11 -4.09
CA THR A 375 15.48 32.71 -4.01
C THR A 375 16.26 32.09 -2.86
N VAL A 376 17.51 31.72 -3.09
CA VAL A 376 18.41 31.15 -2.08
C VAL A 376 19.42 32.20 -1.64
N PHE A 377 19.65 32.31 -0.33
CA PHE A 377 20.55 33.26 0.30
C PHE A 377 21.55 32.57 1.22
N ASP A 378 22.74 33.15 1.38
CA ASP A 378 23.64 32.80 2.48
C ASP A 378 23.23 33.48 3.81
N ILE A 379 23.97 33.20 4.89
CA ILE A 379 23.75 33.79 6.22
C ILE A 379 23.93 35.30 6.28
N THR A 380 24.57 35.93 5.28
CA THR A 380 24.74 37.38 5.19
C THR A 380 23.60 38.06 4.43
N GLY A 381 22.68 37.27 3.87
CA GLY A 381 21.58 37.76 3.03
C GLY A 381 21.99 37.97 1.56
N LYS A 382 23.17 37.51 1.14
CA LYS A 382 23.58 37.56 -0.27
C LYS A 382 22.80 36.52 -1.06
N GLN A 383 22.18 36.96 -2.15
CA GLN A 383 21.50 36.08 -3.09
C GLN A 383 22.51 35.17 -3.81
N LEU A 384 22.29 33.86 -3.73
CA LEU A 384 23.11 32.82 -4.35
C LEU A 384 22.44 32.22 -5.59
N ASP A 385 21.12 32.05 -5.57
CA ASP A 385 20.37 31.35 -6.60
C ASP A 385 18.95 31.89 -6.75
N VAL A 386 18.38 31.79 -7.95
CA VAL A 386 17.00 32.18 -8.23
C VAL A 386 16.35 31.17 -9.17
N PHE A 387 15.26 30.59 -8.70
CA PHE A 387 14.34 29.76 -9.48
C PHE A 387 13.13 30.61 -9.85
N ASP A 388 13.12 31.17 -11.05
CA ASP A 388 11.94 31.82 -11.62
C ASP A 388 11.05 30.75 -12.27
N LEU A 389 9.97 30.39 -11.58
CA LEU A 389 9.12 29.25 -11.94
C LEU A 389 7.91 29.68 -12.78
N GLY A 390 7.78 30.98 -13.07
CA GLY A 390 6.65 31.53 -13.80
C GLY A 390 5.31 31.32 -13.09
N LYS A 391 4.21 31.35 -13.85
CA LYS A 391 2.86 31.19 -13.31
C LYS A 391 2.61 29.71 -12.97
N LYS A 392 2.27 29.44 -11.71
CA LYS A 392 1.90 28.12 -11.21
C LYS A 392 0.43 28.06 -10.83
N SER A 393 -0.19 26.90 -11.01
CA SER A 393 -1.57 26.63 -10.61
C SER A 393 -1.69 26.50 -9.08
N ILE A 394 -2.92 26.54 -8.57
CA ILE A 394 -3.23 26.14 -7.19
C ILE A 394 -2.65 24.73 -6.89
N GLY A 395 -2.26 24.48 -5.63
CA GLY A 395 -1.77 23.17 -5.17
C GLY A 395 -0.32 23.18 -4.69
N THR A 396 0.19 21.98 -4.42
CA THR A 396 1.56 21.75 -3.95
C THR A 396 2.52 21.60 -5.13
N HIS A 397 3.70 22.20 -5.02
CA HIS A 397 4.75 22.20 -6.03
C HIS A 397 6.10 21.89 -5.39
N ARG A 398 7.02 21.32 -6.18
CA ARG A 398 8.36 20.93 -5.72
C ARG A 398 9.44 21.43 -6.67
N ILE A 399 10.58 21.82 -6.12
CA ILE A 399 11.81 22.06 -6.87
C ILE A 399 12.98 21.30 -6.24
N ASN A 400 13.90 20.82 -7.07
CA ASN A 400 15.13 20.22 -6.60
C ASN A 400 16.24 21.27 -6.52
N PHE A 401 16.93 21.32 -5.39
CA PHE A 401 18.07 22.18 -5.16
C PHE A 401 19.36 21.36 -5.11
N ASN A 402 20.34 21.74 -5.92
CA ASN A 402 21.67 21.14 -5.95
C ASN A 402 22.67 22.06 -5.22
N GLY A 403 23.05 21.64 -4.02
CA GLY A 403 23.97 22.35 -3.15
C GLY A 403 25.46 22.11 -3.41
N SER A 404 25.84 21.31 -4.42
CA SER A 404 27.23 20.88 -4.65
C SER A 404 28.24 22.04 -4.74
N ARG A 405 27.81 23.17 -5.31
CA ARG A 405 28.61 24.39 -5.50
C ARG A 405 28.76 25.27 -4.25
N TYR A 406 28.06 24.96 -3.16
CA TYR A 406 28.11 25.75 -1.92
C TYR A 406 28.89 25.02 -0.82
N ALA A 407 29.43 25.75 0.15
CA ALA A 407 30.16 25.14 1.28
C ALA A 407 29.19 24.54 2.30
N SER A 408 29.67 23.65 3.18
CA SER A 408 28.89 23.22 4.35
C SER A 408 28.51 24.44 5.19
N GLY A 409 27.25 24.53 5.60
CA GLY A 409 26.77 25.69 6.33
C GLY A 409 25.25 25.84 6.31
N VAL A 410 24.79 26.93 6.91
CA VAL A 410 23.38 27.31 6.96
C VAL A 410 23.08 28.24 5.79
N TYR A 411 21.93 28.04 5.15
CA TYR A 411 21.41 28.85 4.06
C TYR A 411 19.92 29.12 4.29
N TYR A 412 19.39 30.11 3.59
CA TYR A 412 17.97 30.43 3.62
C TYR A 412 17.38 30.34 2.21
N TYR A 413 16.13 29.96 2.11
CA TYR A 413 15.39 29.99 0.85
C TYR A 413 14.03 30.64 1.08
N THR A 414 13.67 31.54 0.17
CA THR A 414 12.48 32.38 0.25
C THR A 414 11.59 32.11 -0.95
N LEU A 415 10.33 31.81 -0.69
CA LEU A 415 9.27 31.74 -1.68
C LEU A 415 8.59 33.10 -1.80
N ASN A 416 8.48 33.61 -3.03
CA ASN A 416 7.62 34.72 -3.39
C ASN A 416 6.53 34.17 -4.31
N ALA A 417 5.26 34.31 -3.92
CA ALA A 417 4.11 33.84 -4.69
C ALA A 417 3.10 34.97 -4.92
N GLY A 418 3.07 35.51 -6.15
CA GLY A 418 2.29 36.70 -6.48
C GLY A 418 2.82 37.94 -5.75
N ASP A 419 1.95 38.92 -5.54
CA ASP A 419 2.33 40.19 -4.91
C ASP A 419 2.18 40.17 -3.36
N ASP A 420 1.54 39.13 -2.81
CA ASP A 420 1.02 39.16 -1.43
C ASP A 420 1.63 38.10 -0.48
N PHE A 421 2.42 37.15 -0.98
CA PHE A 421 2.95 36.04 -0.16
C PHE A 421 4.46 35.89 -0.25
N VAL A 422 5.11 36.01 0.90
CA VAL A 422 6.54 35.78 1.09
C VAL A 422 6.77 34.94 2.34
N GLU A 423 7.45 33.80 2.22
CA GLU A 423 7.86 32.98 3.36
C GLU A 423 9.30 32.52 3.18
N THR A 424 10.06 32.45 4.28
CA THR A 424 11.48 32.05 4.28
C THR A 424 11.71 30.89 5.24
N LYS A 425 12.51 29.91 4.83
CA LYS A 425 12.96 28.78 5.66
C LYS A 425 14.47 28.63 5.61
N LYS A 426 15.00 27.87 6.58
CA LYS A 426 16.43 27.60 6.76
C LYS A 426 16.76 26.20 6.24
N MET A 427 17.86 26.05 5.50
CA MET A 427 18.41 24.74 5.09
C MET A 427 19.88 24.61 5.49
N VAL A 428 20.36 23.39 5.67
CA VAL A 428 21.73 23.08 6.12
C VAL A 428 22.40 22.14 5.11
N ILE A 429 23.52 22.58 4.54
CA ILE A 429 24.38 21.76 3.67
C ILE A 429 25.47 21.14 4.54
N VAL A 430 25.68 19.84 4.39
CA VAL A 430 26.79 19.11 5.01
C VAL A 430 27.56 18.41 3.90
N LYS A 431 28.87 18.58 3.85
CA LYS A 431 29.76 17.88 2.91
C LYS A 431 30.48 16.74 3.59
#